data_AF-W1DUB1-F1
#
_entry.id   AF-W1DUB1-F1
#
_cell.length_a   1.000
_cell.length_b   1.000
_cell.length_c   1.000
_cell.angle_alpha   90.00
_cell.angle_beta   90.00
_cell.angle_gamma   90.00
#
_symmetry.space_group_name_H-M   'P 1'
#
loop_
_entity.id
_entity.type
_entity.pdbx_description
1 polymer ?
#
loop_
_entity_poly.entity_id
_entity_poly.type
_entity_poly.pdbx_seq_one_letter_code
_entity_poly.pdbx_strand_id
1 'polypeptide(L)'
;MDYGVQINKLMYTRLLKGGDITLFSPSDVPGLYDAFFADQDEFERLYTQYEQDDSIRKQRIKAVELFSLMMQERASTGRIYIQNVDHCNTHSPFDPVVAPVRQSNLCLEIALPTKPLEDVNDENGEIALCTLSAFNLGAIDSLDELEELAVLAVRALDALLDYQDYPIPAAKTRCDGASYAGYRRDQLRLLSGEAWQTLLRRQRQQPDAQNVRSDSVLSAEGL
;
A
#
# COMPACT_ATOMS: atom_id res chain seq x y z
N MET A 1 -8.12 -13.80 -2.23
CA MET A 1 -7.39 -12.69 -1.59
C MET A 1 -6.47 -12.10 -2.63
N ASP A 2 -6.28 -10.79 -2.59
CA ASP A 2 -5.29 -10.11 -3.42
C ASP A 2 -3.98 -10.00 -2.60
N TYR A 3 -2.84 -9.75 -3.24
CA TYR A 3 -1.53 -9.78 -2.58
C TYR A 3 -0.73 -8.51 -2.86
N GLY A 4 0.00 -8.01 -1.86
CA GLY A 4 0.96 -6.93 -2.00
C GLY A 4 2.39 -7.43 -1.80
N VAL A 5 3.21 -7.40 -2.85
CA VAL A 5 4.62 -7.76 -2.77
C VAL A 5 5.42 -6.56 -2.28
N GLN A 6 6.18 -6.75 -1.21
CA GLN A 6 6.99 -5.73 -0.57
C GLN A 6 8.41 -5.73 -1.14
N ILE A 7 8.88 -4.56 -1.56
CA ILE A 7 10.15 -4.41 -2.28
C ILE A 7 10.88 -3.18 -1.74
N ASN A 8 12.21 -3.23 -1.69
CA ASN A 8 13.06 -2.08 -1.41
C ASN A 8 14.14 -1.89 -2.50
N LYS A 9 14.91 -0.82 -2.37
CA LYS A 9 16.02 -0.45 -3.25
C LYS A 9 17.01 -1.58 -3.54
N LEU A 10 17.34 -2.42 -2.55
CA LEU A 10 18.30 -3.51 -2.75
C LEU A 10 17.78 -4.51 -3.80
N MET A 11 16.50 -4.89 -3.72
CA MET A 11 15.88 -5.82 -4.66
C MET A 11 15.89 -5.28 -6.09
N TYR A 12 15.55 -3.99 -6.28
CA TYR A 12 15.66 -3.33 -7.58
C TYR A 12 17.11 -3.26 -8.08
N THR A 13 18.07 -3.00 -7.19
CA THR A 13 19.49 -2.95 -7.53
C THR A 13 19.99 -4.32 -8.03
N ARG A 14 19.53 -5.43 -7.42
CA ARG A 14 19.83 -6.78 -7.89
C ARG A 14 19.26 -7.02 -9.30
N LEU A 15 18.03 -6.57 -9.57
CA LEU A 15 17.43 -6.64 -10.91
C LEU A 15 18.25 -5.89 -11.95
N LEU A 16 18.59 -4.62 -11.68
CA LEU A 16 19.32 -3.76 -12.62
C LEU A 16 20.73 -4.28 -12.93
N LYS A 17 21.40 -4.89 -11.94
CA LYS A 17 22.74 -5.48 -12.10
C LYS A 17 22.70 -6.92 -12.64
N GLY A 18 21.52 -7.49 -12.89
CA GLY A 18 21.38 -8.89 -13.31
C GLY A 18 21.90 -9.91 -12.28
N GLY A 19 21.86 -9.55 -11.00
CA GLY A 19 22.30 -10.40 -9.90
C GLY A 19 21.21 -11.35 -9.40
N ASP A 20 21.54 -12.06 -8.31
CA ASP A 20 20.62 -12.96 -7.64
C ASP A 20 19.93 -12.29 -6.45
N ILE A 21 18.73 -12.76 -6.12
CA ILE A 21 18.02 -12.49 -4.88
C ILE A 21 18.03 -13.77 -4.05
N THR A 22 18.44 -13.64 -2.80
CA THR A 22 18.42 -14.73 -1.82
C THR A 22 17.13 -14.66 -0.99
N LEU A 23 16.42 -15.78 -0.93
CA LEU A 23 15.20 -15.97 -0.17
C LEU A 23 15.54 -16.60 1.16
N PHE A 24 15.01 -16.02 2.25
CA PHE A 24 15.18 -16.48 3.62
C PHE A 24 13.83 -16.69 4.29
N SER A 25 13.76 -17.60 5.26
CA SER A 25 12.67 -17.61 6.23
C SER A 25 12.93 -16.51 7.27
N PRO A 26 11.97 -15.60 7.58
CA PRO A 26 12.19 -14.55 8.58
C PRO A 26 12.62 -15.06 9.97
N SER A 27 12.28 -16.31 10.31
CA SER A 27 12.72 -16.98 11.55
C SER A 27 14.23 -17.21 11.65
N ASP A 28 14.91 -17.33 10.50
CA ASP A 28 16.30 -17.80 10.42
C ASP A 28 17.29 -16.63 10.26
N VAL A 29 16.77 -15.40 10.15
CA VAL A 29 17.53 -14.16 9.89
C VAL A 29 17.13 -13.06 10.89
N PRO A 30 17.58 -13.16 12.14
CA PRO A 30 17.19 -12.22 13.20
C PRO A 30 17.45 -10.76 12.82
N GLY A 31 16.47 -9.88 13.06
CA GLY A 31 16.57 -8.45 12.79
C GLY A 31 16.44 -8.05 11.31
N LEU A 32 16.54 -8.99 10.36
CA LEU A 32 16.46 -8.66 8.93
C LEU A 32 15.07 -8.10 8.55
N TYR A 33 14.01 -8.67 9.11
CA TYR A 33 12.64 -8.24 8.82
C TYR A 33 12.38 -6.80 9.31
N ASP A 34 12.83 -6.45 10.52
CA ASP A 34 12.64 -5.07 11.03
C ASP A 34 13.47 -4.06 10.23
N ALA A 35 14.74 -4.39 9.94
CA ALA A 35 15.61 -3.55 9.14
C ALA A 35 15.03 -3.29 7.73
N PHE A 36 14.38 -4.29 7.13
CA PHE A 36 13.76 -4.17 5.80
C PHE A 36 12.82 -2.96 5.65
N PHE A 37 12.12 -2.59 6.72
CA PHE A 37 11.26 -1.41 6.75
C PHE A 37 11.95 -0.18 7.34
N ALA A 38 12.68 -0.35 8.45
CA ALA A 38 13.11 0.77 9.26
C ALA A 38 14.49 1.35 8.87
N ASP A 39 15.42 0.53 8.41
CA ASP A 39 16.81 0.93 8.14
C ASP A 39 17.39 0.16 6.94
N GLN A 40 17.52 0.85 5.82
CA GLN A 40 17.98 0.24 4.57
C GLN A 40 19.48 -0.10 4.57
N ASP A 41 20.29 0.65 5.32
CA ASP A 41 21.74 0.40 5.41
C ASP A 41 21.99 -0.83 6.29
N GLU A 42 21.27 -0.94 7.41
CA GLU A 42 21.32 -2.12 8.27
C GLU A 42 20.74 -3.36 7.58
N PHE A 43 19.68 -3.18 6.78
CA PHE A 43 19.14 -4.26 5.95
C PHE A 43 20.18 -4.76 4.95
N GLU A 44 20.88 -3.87 4.23
CA GLU A 44 21.92 -4.28 3.29
C GLU A 44 23.07 -5.01 4.00
N ARG A 45 23.48 -4.54 5.18
CA ARG A 45 24.51 -5.18 6.00
C ARG A 45 24.10 -6.59 6.44
N LEU A 46 22.92 -6.76 7.04
CA LEU A 46 22.40 -8.05 7.49
C LEU A 46 22.14 -9.00 6.32
N TYR A 47 21.54 -8.51 5.25
CA TYR A 47 21.22 -9.30 4.07
C TYR A 47 22.48 -9.91 3.45
N THR A 48 23.51 -9.09 3.23
CA THR A 48 24.79 -9.57 2.67
C THR A 48 25.55 -10.49 3.62
N GLN A 49 25.49 -10.22 4.94
CA GLN A 49 26.04 -11.12 5.96
C GLN A 49 25.37 -12.50 5.91
N TYR A 50 24.04 -12.55 5.92
CA TYR A 50 23.28 -13.81 5.88
C TYR A 50 23.37 -14.52 4.53
N GLU A 51 23.63 -13.82 3.43
CA GLU A 51 23.93 -14.44 2.14
C GLU A 51 25.22 -15.28 2.17
N GLN A 52 26.20 -14.89 2.99
CA GLN A 52 27.51 -15.56 3.13
C GLN A 52 27.52 -16.69 4.18
N ASP A 53 26.55 -16.73 5.08
CA ASP A 53 26.50 -17.72 6.17
C ASP A 53 25.86 -19.04 5.72
N ASP A 54 26.67 -20.04 5.37
CA ASP A 54 26.19 -21.34 4.89
C ASP A 54 25.38 -22.15 5.91
N SER A 55 25.34 -21.75 7.19
CA SER A 55 24.51 -22.40 8.20
C SER A 55 23.02 -22.04 8.10
N ILE A 56 22.70 -20.92 7.43
CA ILE A 56 21.33 -20.42 7.30
C ILE A 56 20.66 -21.03 6.09
N ARG A 57 19.44 -21.56 6.29
CA ARG A 57 18.60 -22.05 5.19
C ARG A 57 18.26 -20.91 4.24
N LYS A 58 18.67 -21.04 2.98
CA LYS A 58 18.46 -20.02 1.95
C LYS A 58 18.28 -20.62 0.56
N GLN A 59 17.61 -19.88 -0.33
CA GLN A 59 17.48 -20.24 -1.74
C GLN A 59 17.83 -19.04 -2.62
N ARG A 60 18.62 -19.23 -3.67
CA ARG A 60 18.94 -18.18 -4.64
C ARG A 60 18.06 -18.31 -5.88
N ILE A 61 17.58 -17.18 -6.37
CA ILE A 61 16.85 -17.05 -7.64
C ILE A 61 17.39 -15.84 -8.37
N LYS A 62 17.49 -15.89 -9.70
CA LYS A 62 17.89 -14.72 -10.47
C LYS A 62 16.85 -13.62 -10.29
N ALA A 63 17.30 -12.38 -10.07
CA ALA A 63 16.39 -11.26 -9.89
C ALA A 63 15.43 -11.11 -11.08
N VAL A 64 15.95 -11.27 -12.31
CA VAL A 64 15.15 -11.19 -13.54
C VAL A 64 14.03 -12.24 -13.56
N GLU A 65 14.31 -13.47 -13.14
CA GLU A 65 13.31 -14.55 -13.10
C GLU A 65 12.21 -14.25 -12.08
N LEU A 66 12.59 -13.81 -10.86
CA LEU A 66 11.63 -13.48 -9.80
C LEU A 66 10.74 -12.28 -10.17
N PHE A 67 11.32 -11.20 -10.69
CA PHE A 67 10.58 -10.02 -11.11
C PHE A 67 9.68 -10.31 -12.33
N SER A 68 10.13 -11.15 -13.27
CA SER A 68 9.32 -11.55 -14.41
C SER A 68 8.10 -12.35 -13.96
N LEU A 69 8.28 -13.31 -13.05
CA LEU A 69 7.17 -14.08 -12.47
C LEU A 69 6.17 -13.16 -11.76
N MET A 70 6.64 -12.26 -10.89
CA MET A 70 5.79 -11.30 -10.20
C MET A 70 4.99 -10.42 -11.18
N MET A 71 5.64 -9.89 -12.22
CA MET A 71 4.98 -9.02 -13.20
C MET A 71 4.03 -9.79 -14.12
N GLN A 72 4.33 -11.05 -14.43
CA GLN A 72 3.44 -11.92 -15.18
C GLN A 72 2.15 -12.19 -14.41
N GLU A 73 2.23 -12.53 -13.13
CA GLU A 73 1.05 -12.75 -12.28
C GLU A 73 0.25 -11.46 -12.05
N ARG A 74 0.96 -10.32 -11.97
CA ARG A 74 0.31 -9.00 -11.95
C ARG A 74 -0.44 -8.73 -13.24
N ALA A 75 0.13 -9.02 -14.40
CA ALA A 75 -0.49 -8.78 -15.70
C ALA A 75 -1.68 -9.72 -15.97
N SER A 76 -1.61 -10.98 -15.52
CA SER A 76 -2.67 -11.97 -15.73
C SER A 76 -3.89 -11.73 -14.83
N THR A 77 -3.67 -11.40 -13.55
CA THR A 77 -4.75 -11.28 -12.56
C THR A 77 -5.16 -9.85 -12.26
N GLY A 78 -4.27 -8.87 -12.46
CA GLY A 78 -4.45 -7.48 -12.03
C GLY A 78 -4.43 -7.28 -10.51
N ARG A 79 -4.14 -8.32 -9.72
CA ARG A 79 -4.35 -8.38 -8.25
C ARG A 79 -3.08 -8.65 -7.45
N ILE A 80 -1.92 -8.58 -8.10
CA ILE A 80 -0.60 -8.60 -7.45
C ILE A 80 -0.09 -7.18 -7.40
N TYR A 81 -0.16 -6.55 -6.23
CA TYR A 81 0.28 -5.19 -5.99
C TYR A 81 1.74 -5.11 -5.54
N ILE A 82 2.29 -3.89 -5.51
CA ILE A 82 3.66 -3.62 -5.10
C ILE A 82 3.63 -2.54 -4.03
N GLN A 83 4.36 -2.76 -2.94
CA GLN A 83 4.62 -1.76 -1.91
C GLN A 83 6.13 -1.51 -1.83
N ASN A 84 6.55 -0.27 -2.09
CA ASN A 84 7.94 0.16 -1.93
C ASN A 84 8.17 0.56 -0.48
N VAL A 85 8.65 -0.39 0.33
CA VAL A 85 8.66 -0.25 1.80
C VAL A 85 9.66 0.78 2.31
N ASP A 86 10.75 1.00 1.56
CA ASP A 86 11.72 2.04 1.81
C ASP A 86 11.09 3.43 1.63
N HIS A 87 10.34 3.67 0.56
CA HIS A 87 9.62 4.93 0.35
C HIS A 87 8.51 5.14 1.38
N CYS A 88 7.82 4.08 1.80
CA CYS A 88 6.80 4.17 2.85
C CYS A 88 7.34 4.64 4.21
N ASN A 89 8.64 4.49 4.46
CA ASN A 89 9.28 4.82 5.75
C ASN A 89 10.23 6.02 5.66
N THR A 90 10.85 6.27 4.49
CA THR A 90 11.71 7.45 4.27
C THR A 90 10.91 8.72 3.96
N HIS A 91 9.72 8.59 3.34
CA HIS A 91 8.82 9.70 3.05
C HIS A 91 7.49 9.50 3.77
N SER A 92 7.57 9.45 5.11
CA SER A 92 6.47 9.11 6.00
C SER A 92 6.28 10.20 7.07
N PRO A 93 5.05 10.41 7.58
CA PRO A 93 4.85 11.18 8.81
C PRO A 93 5.29 10.41 10.07
N PHE A 94 5.74 9.16 9.91
CA PHE A 94 6.16 8.28 10.99
C PHE A 94 7.67 8.22 11.15
N ASP A 95 8.15 8.22 12.40
CA ASP A 95 9.52 7.82 12.71
C ASP A 95 9.60 6.29 12.60
N PRO A 96 10.36 5.74 11.63
CA PRO A 96 10.43 4.30 11.41
C PRO A 96 11.10 3.52 12.55
N VAL A 97 11.87 4.18 13.41
CA VAL A 97 12.46 3.52 14.60
C VAL A 97 11.39 3.24 15.65
N VAL A 98 10.37 4.10 15.72
CA VAL A 98 9.34 4.05 16.76
C VAL A 98 8.07 3.37 16.26
N ALA A 99 7.62 3.72 15.05
CA ALA A 99 6.35 3.29 14.48
C ALA A 99 6.47 3.10 12.96
N PRO A 100 7.22 2.07 12.49
CA PRO A 100 7.39 1.84 11.06
C PRO A 100 6.08 1.41 10.38
N VAL A 101 5.93 1.83 9.13
CA VAL A 101 4.88 1.32 8.25
C VAL A 101 5.35 0.01 7.64
N ARG A 102 4.74 -1.10 8.06
CA ARG A 102 5.11 -2.46 7.61
C ARG A 102 4.14 -3.10 6.63
N GLN A 103 3.01 -2.46 6.33
CA GLN A 103 2.00 -3.01 5.43
C GLN A 103 1.12 -1.90 4.84
N SER A 104 0.13 -2.29 4.02
CA SER A 104 -0.90 -1.40 3.47
C SER A 104 -2.29 -2.00 3.67
N ASN A 105 -3.34 -1.24 3.37
CA ASN A 105 -4.72 -1.76 3.27
C ASN A 105 -5.01 -2.42 1.91
N LEU A 106 -6.26 -2.88 1.74
CA LEU A 106 -6.79 -3.58 0.57
C LEU A 106 -6.49 -2.88 -0.77
N CYS A 107 -6.62 -1.55 -0.82
CA CYS A 107 -6.52 -0.79 -2.07
C CYS A 107 -5.15 -0.11 -2.26
N LEU A 108 -4.16 -0.48 -1.43
CA LEU A 108 -2.76 -0.03 -1.51
C LEU A 108 -2.53 1.48 -1.29
N GLU A 109 -3.49 2.17 -0.70
CA GLU A 109 -3.39 3.59 -0.43
C GLU A 109 -2.92 3.85 1.02
N ILE A 110 -3.42 3.13 2.02
CA ILE A 110 -3.18 3.44 3.44
C ILE A 110 -1.88 2.84 3.95
N ALA A 111 -1.02 3.69 4.51
CA ALA A 111 0.31 3.35 5.03
C ALA A 111 0.40 3.78 6.50
N LEU A 112 -0.02 2.92 7.42
CA LEU A 112 -0.08 3.22 8.87
C LEU A 112 0.66 2.17 9.70
N PRO A 113 1.22 2.55 10.87
CA PRO A 113 1.87 1.62 11.79
C PRO A 113 0.86 0.60 12.36
N THR A 114 1.35 -0.60 12.65
CA THR A 114 0.59 -1.68 13.26
C THR A 114 1.47 -2.48 14.21
N LYS A 115 0.85 -3.13 15.19
CA LYS A 115 1.50 -4.09 16.09
C LYS A 115 0.67 -5.37 16.11
N PRO A 116 1.33 -6.54 16.06
CA PRO A 116 0.63 -7.82 16.11
C PRO A 116 -0.16 -7.94 17.43
N LEU A 117 -1.21 -8.76 17.39
CA LEU A 117 -2.03 -9.10 18.56
C LEU A 117 -1.72 -10.54 18.96
N GLU A 118 -1.54 -10.79 20.25
CA GLU A 118 -1.44 -12.14 20.80
C GLU A 118 -2.83 -12.71 21.17
N ASP A 119 -3.80 -11.84 21.47
CA ASP A 119 -5.21 -12.18 21.73
C ASP A 119 -6.14 -11.15 21.08
N VAL A 120 -7.40 -11.52 20.84
CA VAL A 120 -8.43 -10.63 20.29
C VAL A 120 -8.65 -9.39 21.17
N ASN A 121 -8.45 -9.50 22.48
CA ASN A 121 -8.61 -8.41 23.45
C ASN A 121 -7.27 -7.84 23.92
N ASP A 122 -6.16 -8.09 23.21
CA ASP A 122 -4.85 -7.54 23.58
C ASP A 122 -4.84 -6.00 23.46
N GLU A 123 -4.55 -5.33 24.57
CA GLU A 123 -4.47 -3.87 24.66
C GLU A 123 -3.13 -3.32 24.16
N ASN A 124 -2.11 -4.18 23.99
CA ASN A 124 -0.77 -3.78 23.53
C ASN A 124 -0.61 -3.86 22.01
N GLY A 125 -1.52 -4.58 21.34
CA GLY A 125 -1.63 -4.62 19.88
C GLY A 125 -2.09 -3.29 19.29
N GLU A 126 -1.92 -3.12 17.98
CA GLU A 126 -2.32 -1.90 17.28
C GLU A 126 -2.88 -2.25 15.91
N ILE A 127 -4.19 -2.02 15.74
CA ILE A 127 -4.88 -2.14 14.46
C ILE A 127 -5.07 -0.73 13.89
N ALA A 128 -4.51 -0.48 12.72
CA ALA A 128 -4.68 0.79 12.03
C ALA A 128 -6.08 0.87 11.40
N LEU A 129 -6.79 1.96 11.71
CA LEU A 129 -8.05 2.34 11.05
C LEU A 129 -7.84 3.60 10.23
N CYS A 130 -8.67 3.77 9.20
CA CYS A 130 -8.69 4.97 8.39
C CYS A 130 -10.13 5.41 8.11
N THR A 131 -10.39 6.69 8.35
CA THR A 131 -11.67 7.34 8.07
C THR A 131 -11.49 8.22 6.84
N LEU A 132 -12.24 7.92 5.78
CA LEU A 132 -12.01 8.45 4.45
C LEU A 132 -13.02 9.55 4.10
N SER A 133 -12.53 10.60 3.44
CA SER A 133 -13.36 11.57 2.71
C SER A 133 -12.60 12.06 1.47
N ALA A 134 -13.30 12.73 0.56
CA ALA A 134 -12.72 13.24 -0.67
C ALA A 134 -13.30 14.59 -1.06
N PHE A 135 -12.46 15.43 -1.69
CA PHE A 135 -12.92 16.69 -2.26
C PHE A 135 -13.43 16.50 -3.68
N ASN A 136 -14.57 17.10 -4.00
CA ASN A 136 -15.08 17.17 -5.36
C ASN A 136 -14.45 18.35 -6.10
N LEU A 137 -13.32 18.10 -6.76
CA LEU A 137 -12.59 19.12 -7.51
C LEU A 137 -13.34 19.67 -8.74
N GLY A 138 -14.42 19.02 -9.18
CA GLY A 138 -15.28 19.52 -10.26
C GLY A 138 -16.37 20.49 -9.78
N ALA A 139 -16.46 20.72 -8.47
CA ALA A 139 -17.45 21.61 -7.85
C ALA A 139 -16.84 22.83 -7.16
N ILE A 140 -15.51 22.99 -7.22
CA ILE A 140 -14.80 24.18 -6.75
C ILE A 140 -14.40 25.03 -7.96
N ASP A 141 -14.47 26.34 -7.81
CA ASP A 141 -14.05 27.31 -8.83
C ASP A 141 -12.59 27.73 -8.62
N SER A 142 -12.11 27.69 -7.37
CA SER A 142 -10.72 27.99 -6.96
C SER A 142 -10.16 26.94 -6.00
N LEU A 143 -8.82 26.77 -6.01
CA LEU A 143 -8.13 25.97 -5.00
C LEU A 143 -8.18 26.59 -3.59
N ASP A 144 -8.42 27.90 -3.49
CA ASP A 144 -8.53 28.59 -2.19
C ASP A 144 -9.74 28.08 -1.37
N GLU A 145 -10.78 27.58 -2.04
CA GLU A 145 -11.96 26.97 -1.38
C GLU A 145 -11.59 25.70 -0.59
N LEU A 146 -10.47 25.06 -0.90
CA LEU A 146 -10.00 23.88 -0.18
C LEU A 146 -9.66 24.17 1.28
N GLU A 147 -9.31 25.42 1.63
CA GLU A 147 -9.00 25.77 3.02
C GLU A 147 -10.21 25.55 3.94
N GLU A 148 -11.35 26.14 3.59
CA GLU A 148 -12.58 26.01 4.37
C GLU A 148 -13.12 24.58 4.32
N LEU A 149 -13.12 23.95 3.13
CA LEU A 149 -13.57 22.56 2.96
C LEU A 149 -12.71 21.59 3.77
N ALA A 150 -11.39 21.80 3.85
CA ALA A 150 -10.50 20.98 4.65
C ALA A 150 -10.77 21.11 6.15
N VAL A 151 -11.03 22.32 6.65
CA VAL A 151 -11.40 22.51 8.06
C VAL A 151 -12.67 21.74 8.40
N LEU A 152 -13.70 21.82 7.54
CA LEU A 152 -14.95 21.10 7.74
C LEU A 152 -14.75 19.58 7.69
N ALA A 153 -14.04 19.09 6.67
CA ALA A 153 -13.83 17.66 6.48
C ALA A 153 -12.99 17.05 7.62
N VAL A 154 -11.89 17.70 8.02
CA VAL A 154 -11.04 17.24 9.14
C VAL A 154 -11.84 17.20 10.44
N ARG A 155 -12.60 18.25 10.76
CA ARG A 155 -13.42 18.29 11.99
C ARG A 155 -14.52 17.24 12.01
N ALA A 156 -15.21 17.04 10.89
CA ALA A 156 -16.27 16.04 10.79
C ALA A 156 -15.72 14.62 10.97
N LEU A 157 -14.57 14.31 10.35
CA LEU A 157 -13.97 12.98 10.49
C LEU A 157 -13.32 12.77 11.86
N ASP A 158 -12.73 13.80 12.47
CA ASP A 158 -12.18 13.72 13.83
C ASP A 158 -13.30 13.44 14.85
N ALA A 159 -14.44 14.13 14.73
CA ALA A 159 -15.60 13.88 15.58
C ALA A 159 -16.20 12.46 15.38
N LEU A 160 -16.08 11.89 14.18
CA LEU A 160 -16.54 10.53 13.90
C LEU A 160 -15.70 9.47 14.64
N LEU A 161 -14.41 9.73 14.89
CA LEU A 161 -13.56 8.83 15.68
C LEU A 161 -14.11 8.65 17.10
N ASP A 162 -14.61 9.73 17.72
CA ASP A 162 -15.20 9.66 19.06
C ASP A 162 -16.62 9.09 19.07
N TYR A 163 -17.34 9.18 17.93
CA TYR A 163 -18.73 8.75 17.82
C TYR A 163 -18.90 7.26 17.51
N GLN A 164 -17.96 6.64 16.80
CA GLN A 164 -18.08 5.26 16.35
C GLN A 164 -17.73 4.23 17.43
N ASP A 165 -18.28 3.02 17.29
CA ASP A 165 -17.94 1.88 18.16
C ASP A 165 -16.69 1.15 17.66
N TYR A 166 -15.89 0.64 18.61
CA TYR A 166 -14.68 -0.14 18.34
C TYR A 166 -14.85 -1.56 18.88
N PRO A 167 -15.06 -2.56 18.01
CA PRO A 167 -15.30 -3.94 18.47
C PRO A 167 -14.04 -4.62 19.02
N ILE A 168 -12.86 -4.09 18.72
CA ILE A 168 -11.56 -4.63 19.13
C ILE A 168 -10.76 -3.54 19.86
N PRO A 169 -10.26 -3.78 21.08
CA PRO A 169 -9.53 -2.77 21.87
C PRO A 169 -8.32 -2.17 21.12
N ALA A 170 -7.51 -3.02 20.48
CA ALA A 170 -6.34 -2.60 19.70
C ALA A 170 -6.65 -1.62 18.55
N ALA A 171 -7.90 -1.55 18.08
CA ALA A 171 -8.33 -0.61 17.07
C ALA A 171 -8.67 0.78 17.66
N LYS A 172 -9.04 0.83 18.95
CA LYS A 172 -9.39 2.07 19.66
C LYS A 172 -8.15 2.82 20.16
N THR A 173 -7.09 2.11 20.54
CA THR A 173 -5.87 2.66 21.17
C THR A 173 -5.27 3.86 20.42
N ARG A 174 -5.37 3.87 19.09
CA ARG A 174 -4.85 4.96 18.25
C ARG A 174 -5.77 6.18 18.15
N CYS A 175 -7.07 6.02 18.40
CA CYS A 175 -8.06 7.10 18.38
C CYS A 175 -8.06 7.90 19.70
N ASP A 176 -7.84 7.23 20.83
CA ASP A 176 -7.92 7.85 22.18
C ASP A 176 -6.65 8.64 22.60
N GLY A 177 -5.57 8.62 21.80
CA GLY A 177 -4.47 9.58 21.92
C GLY A 177 -3.47 9.38 23.06
N ALA A 178 -3.47 8.25 23.78
CA ALA A 178 -2.64 8.08 24.98
C ALA A 178 -1.11 7.97 24.73
N SER A 179 -0.66 7.60 23.53
CA SER A 179 0.78 7.37 23.28
C SER A 179 1.43 8.37 22.33
N TYR A 180 0.67 9.04 21.44
CA TYR A 180 1.22 9.97 20.46
C TYR A 180 0.14 10.98 19.99
N ALA A 181 0.05 12.13 20.66
CA ALA A 181 -0.94 13.18 20.37
C ALA A 181 -0.88 13.78 18.94
N GLY A 182 0.18 13.51 18.18
CA GLY A 182 0.32 13.97 16.79
C GLY A 182 -0.46 13.13 15.75
N TYR A 183 -0.81 11.89 16.08
CA TYR A 183 -1.23 10.89 15.08
C TYR A 183 -2.74 10.76 14.83
N ARG A 184 -3.59 11.42 15.63
CA ARG A 184 -5.04 11.38 15.43
C ARG A 184 -5.45 11.92 14.04
N ARG A 185 -4.71 12.91 13.53
CA ARG A 185 -4.92 13.48 12.19
C ARG A 185 -4.48 12.58 11.05
N ASP A 186 -3.53 11.66 11.28
CA ASP A 186 -2.99 10.80 10.23
C ASP A 186 -3.90 9.58 9.93
N GLN A 187 -4.92 9.34 10.76
CA GLN A 187 -6.03 8.43 10.44
C GLN A 187 -7.02 9.03 9.44
N LEU A 188 -6.96 10.35 9.23
CA LEU A 188 -7.83 11.07 8.31
C LEU A 188 -7.12 11.19 6.98
N ARG A 189 -7.66 10.50 5.97
CA ARG A 189 -7.18 10.67 4.61
C ARG A 189 -8.20 11.41 3.77
N LEU A 190 -7.80 12.60 3.33
CA LEU A 190 -8.50 13.37 2.31
C LEU A 190 -7.92 13.02 0.95
N LEU A 191 -8.71 12.32 0.13
CA LEU A 191 -8.33 12.05 -1.25
C LEU A 191 -8.72 13.25 -2.11
N SER A 192 -7.75 13.88 -2.80
CA SER A 192 -8.06 14.77 -3.90
C SER A 192 -8.49 13.90 -5.10
N GLY A 193 -9.74 14.10 -5.56
CA GLY A 193 -10.40 13.22 -6.53
C GLY A 193 -9.86 13.21 -7.95
N GLU A 194 -8.64 13.69 -8.23
CA GLU A 194 -8.14 13.82 -9.60
C GLU A 194 -8.05 12.46 -10.30
N ALA A 195 -7.53 11.42 -9.63
CA ALA A 195 -7.36 10.10 -10.22
C ALA A 195 -8.69 9.41 -10.60
N TRP A 196 -9.76 9.64 -9.83
CA TRP A 196 -11.09 9.09 -10.11
C TRP A 196 -11.85 9.88 -11.18
N GLN A 197 -11.71 11.21 -11.21
CA GLN A 197 -12.35 12.05 -12.22
C GLN A 197 -11.80 11.79 -13.63
N THR A 198 -10.49 11.56 -13.79
CA THR A 198 -9.92 11.24 -15.10
C THR A 198 -10.44 9.90 -15.65
N LEU A 199 -10.67 8.91 -14.77
CA LEU A 199 -11.16 7.58 -15.14
C LEU A 199 -12.67 7.60 -15.45
N LEU A 200 -13.46 8.37 -14.69
CA LEU A 200 -14.88 8.62 -14.97
C LEU A 200 -15.08 9.47 -16.23
N ARG A 201 -14.19 10.45 -16.52
CA ARG A 201 -14.21 11.19 -17.79
C ARG A 201 -13.88 10.29 -18.98
N ARG A 202 -12.96 9.33 -18.84
CA ARG A 202 -12.70 8.31 -19.87
C ARG A 202 -13.87 7.35 -20.07
N GLN A 203 -14.56 6.93 -19.01
CA GLN A 203 -15.75 6.08 -19.15
C GLN A 203 -16.97 6.83 -19.71
N ARG A 204 -17.12 8.13 -19.43
CA ARG A 204 -18.15 8.98 -20.06
C ARG A 204 -17.86 9.34 -21.52
N GLN A 205 -16.62 9.17 -21.99
CA GLN A 205 -16.21 9.42 -23.38
C GLN A 205 -16.31 8.18 -24.29
N GLN A 206 -16.82 7.04 -23.81
CA GLN A 206 -17.23 5.93 -24.67
C GLN A 206 -18.76 5.93 -24.85
N PRO A 207 -19.31 6.62 -25.86
CA PRO A 207 -20.66 6.34 -26.33
C PRO A 207 -20.62 5.05 -27.16
N ASP A 208 -21.58 4.15 -26.87
CA ASP A 208 -22.06 3.05 -27.71
C ASP A 208 -21.14 1.85 -28.00
N ALA A 209 -21.17 0.87 -27.10
CA ALA A 209 -20.96 -0.54 -27.43
C ALA A 209 -22.22 -1.38 -27.12
N GLN A 210 -23.37 -0.90 -27.60
CA GLN A 210 -24.63 -1.66 -27.66
C GLN A 210 -25.25 -1.52 -29.06
N ASN A 211 -24.64 -2.13 -30.07
CA ASN A 211 -25.34 -2.62 -31.27
C ASN A 211 -24.35 -3.27 -32.24
N VAL A 212 -24.07 -4.57 -32.08
CA VAL A 212 -23.93 -5.51 -33.22
C VAL A 212 -24.22 -6.92 -32.69
N ARG A 213 -25.44 -7.38 -32.87
CA ARG A 213 -25.74 -8.81 -33.09
C ARG A 213 -26.62 -8.90 -34.34
N SER A 214 -26.52 -10.07 -34.97
CA SER A 214 -27.28 -10.63 -36.10
C SER A 214 -26.88 -10.20 -37.52
N ASP A 215 -26.36 -11.20 -38.23
CA ASP A 215 -26.73 -11.60 -39.60
C ASP A 215 -26.12 -10.76 -40.73
N SER A 216 -24.99 -11.22 -41.30
CA SER A 216 -24.90 -12.21 -42.40
C SER A 216 -25.29 -11.63 -43.76
N VAL A 217 -24.49 -12.01 -44.77
CA VAL A 217 -24.82 -12.11 -46.21
C VAL A 217 -24.21 -11.03 -47.15
N LEU A 218 -23.30 -11.54 -48.01
CA LEU A 218 -22.85 -11.08 -49.35
C LEU A 218 -21.86 -9.90 -49.41
N SER A 219 -20.77 -9.95 -50.19
CA SER A 219 -20.47 -10.77 -51.36
C SER A 219 -18.95 -10.89 -51.58
N ALA A 220 -18.51 -12.12 -51.79
CA ALA A 220 -17.30 -12.45 -52.51
C ALA A 220 -17.70 -12.76 -53.97
N GLU A 221 -16.84 -12.29 -54.89
CA GLU A 221 -16.68 -12.68 -56.30
C GLU A 221 -17.69 -12.19 -57.36
N GLY A 222 -17.15 -11.42 -58.32
CA GLY A 222 -17.11 -11.80 -59.74
C GLY A 222 -18.42 -11.99 -60.53
N LEU A 223 -18.53 -11.16 -61.58
CA LEU A 223 -19.44 -11.22 -62.75
C LEU A 223 -20.91 -10.85 -62.53
#